data_AF-A0A014LJ95-F1
#
_entry.id   AF-A0A014LJ95-F1
#
_cell.length_a   1.000
_cell.length_b   1.000
_cell.length_c   1.000
_cell.angle_alpha   90.00
_cell.angle_beta   90.00
_cell.angle_gamma   90.00
#
_symmetry.space_group_name_H-M   'P 1'
#
loop_
_entity.id
_entity.type
_entity.pdbx_description
1 polymer ?
#
loop_
_entity_poly.entity_id
_entity_poly.type
_entity_poly.pdbx_seq_one_letter_code
_entity_poly.pdbx_strand_id
1 'polypeptide(L)' 'MTTMPSPLPLARHYYEIRREVLAACGTQITPWYRLTADERAVAVTEAEIVLEAVRRANEEHAALLDVAAHKPAVDTPV' A
#
# COMPACT_ATOMS: atom_id res chain seq x y z
N MET A 1 13.57 -6.09 -8.21
CA MET A 1 12.88 -4.79 -8.08
C MET A 1 11.41 -5.03 -8.36
N THR A 2 10.54 -4.83 -7.38
CA THR A 2 9.09 -4.96 -7.57
C THR A 2 8.59 -3.64 -8.14
N THR A 3 8.14 -3.63 -9.40
CA THR A 3 7.57 -2.42 -10.01
C THR A 3 6.28 -2.06 -9.29
N MET A 4 6.16 -0.80 -8.84
CA MET A 4 4.93 -0.31 -8.21
C MET A 4 3.77 -0.42 -9.23
N PRO A 5 2.62 -1.02 -8.85
CA PRO A 5 1.49 -1.13 -9.75
C PRO A 5 0.95 0.26 -10.08
N SER A 6 0.38 0.42 -11.28
CA SER A 6 -0.26 1.69 -11.63
C SER A 6 -1.48 1.93 -10.72
N PRO A 7 -1.80 3.19 -10.39
CA PRO A 7 -2.85 3.52 -9.43
C PRO A 7 -4.23 2.95 -9.80
N LEU A 8 -4.58 2.92 -11.09
CA LEU A 8 -5.92 2.54 -11.54
C LEU A 8 -6.21 1.03 -11.39
N PRO A 9 -5.36 0.10 -11.86
CA PRO A 9 -5.50 -1.32 -11.53
C PRO A 9 -5.49 -1.59 -10.03
N LEU A 10 -4.60 -0.94 -9.27
CA LEU A 10 -4.56 -1.10 -7.82
C LEU A 10 -5.88 -0.66 -7.18
N ALA A 11 -6.39 0.52 -7.54
CA ALA A 11 -7.66 1.03 -7.04
C ALA A 11 -8.81 0.07 -7.29
N ARG A 12 -8.90 -0.48 -8.50
CA ARG A 12 -9.92 -1.46 -8.84
C ARG A 12 -9.83 -2.70 -7.95
N HIS A 13 -8.65 -3.30 -7.84
CA HIS A 13 -8.47 -4.54 -7.08
C HIS A 13 -8.63 -4.33 -5.58
N TYR A 14 -8.04 -3.28 -5.03
CA TYR A 14 -8.19 -2.90 -3.63
C TYR A 14 -9.66 -2.66 -3.27
N TYR A 15 -10.36 -1.87 -4.09
CA TYR A 15 -11.77 -1.57 -3.87
C TYR A 15 -12.64 -2.83 -3.89
N GLU A 16 -12.46 -3.70 -4.89
CA GLU A 16 -13.23 -4.94 -5.03
C GLU A 16 -12.98 -5.91 -3.87
N ILE A 17 -11.73 -6.04 -3.41
CA ILE A 17 -11.39 -6.82 -2.20
C ILE A 17 -12.07 -6.22 -0.96
N ARG A 18 -11.97 -4.91 -0.77
CA ARG A 18 -12.63 -4.22 0.36
C ARG A 18 -14.14 -4.44 0.34
N ARG A 19 -14.77 -4.39 -0.84
CA ARG A 19 -16.19 -4.68 -1.04
C ARG A 19 -16.54 -6.10 -0.62
N GLU A 20 -15.77 -7.10 -1.03
CA GLU A 20 -15.99 -8.51 -0.68
C GLU A 20 -15.86 -8.75 0.84
N VAL A 21 -14.83 -8.17 1.47
CA VAL A 21 -14.62 -8.26 2.92
C VAL A 21 -15.79 -7.62 3.69
N LEU A 22 -16.24 -6.44 3.27
CA LEU A 22 -17.36 -5.75 3.91
C LEU A 22 -18.69 -6.49 3.71
N ALA A 23 -18.87 -7.10 2.53
CA ALA A 23 -20.04 -7.94 2.25
C ALA A 23 -20.10 -9.15 3.19
N ALA A 24 -18.96 -9.77 3.52
CA ALA A 24 -18.89 -10.86 4.49
C ALA A 24 -19.31 -10.41 5.92
N CYS A 25 -19.17 -9.11 6.23
CA CYS A 25 -19.65 -8.50 7.47
C CYS A 25 -21.07 -7.92 7.35
N GLY A 26 -21.80 -8.22 6.28
CA GLY A 26 -23.19 -7.76 6.06
C GLY A 26 -23.32 -6.35 5.46
N THR A 27 -22.21 -5.67 5.15
CA THR A 27 -22.23 -4.35 4.51
C THR A 27 -22.11 -4.48 3.01
N GLN A 28 -23.17 -4.14 2.29
CA GLN A 28 -23.16 -4.14 0.82
C GLN A 28 -22.61 -2.82 0.30
N ILE A 29 -21.59 -2.89 -0.55
CA ILE A 29 -20.98 -1.73 -1.23
C ILE A 29 -21.16 -1.89 -2.74
N THR A 30 -21.34 -0.76 -3.43
CA THR A 30 -21.51 -0.67 -4.89
C THR A 30 -20.35 -1.37 -5.63
N PRO A 31 -20.60 -2.18 -6.68
CA PRO A 31 -19.54 -2.76 -7.50
C PRO A 31 -18.74 -1.69 -8.25
N TRP A 32 -17.46 -1.92 -8.54
CA TRP A 32 -16.58 -0.96 -9.24
C TRP A 32 -17.15 -0.41 -10.54
N TYR A 33 -17.79 -1.28 -11.32
CA TYR A 33 -18.34 -0.93 -12.63
C TYR A 33 -19.61 -0.08 -12.56
N ARG A 34 -20.20 0.07 -11.36
CA ARG A 34 -21.38 0.92 -11.11
C ARG A 34 -21.05 2.21 -10.37
N LEU A 35 -19.79 2.43 -10.02
CA LEU A 35 -19.37 3.68 -9.41
C LEU A 35 -19.56 4.85 -10.36
N THR A 36 -20.03 5.95 -9.80
CA THR A 36 -19.96 7.28 -10.41
C THR A 36 -18.51 7.70 -10.60
N ALA A 37 -18.28 8.75 -11.39
CA ALA A 37 -16.94 9.30 -11.60
C ALA A 37 -16.30 9.76 -10.27
N ASP A 38 -17.10 10.39 -9.40
CA ASP A 38 -16.62 10.90 -8.11
C ASP A 38 -16.27 9.77 -7.14
N GLU A 39 -17.12 8.74 -7.03
CA GLU A 39 -16.81 7.56 -6.21
C GLU A 39 -15.56 6.83 -6.73
N ARG A 40 -15.38 6.77 -8.05
CA ARG A 40 -14.18 6.19 -8.65
C ARG A 40 -12.94 7.03 -8.38
N ALA A 41 -13.05 8.36 -8.42
CA ALA A 41 -11.96 9.26 -8.08
C ALA A 41 -11.52 9.07 -6.62
N VAL A 42 -12.47 8.94 -5.68
CA VAL A 42 -12.19 8.63 -4.28
C VAL A 42 -11.44 7.30 -4.15
N ALA A 43 -11.89 6.24 -4.82
CA ALA A 43 -11.23 4.93 -4.77
C ALA A 43 -9.79 4.96 -5.37
N VAL A 44 -9.56 5.80 -6.39
CA VAL A 44 -8.20 6.01 -6.94
C VAL A 44 -7.32 6.74 -5.94
N THR A 45 -7.82 7.79 -5.29
CA THR A 45 -7.09 8.49 -4.21
C THR A 45 -6.73 7.55 -3.06
N GLU A 46 -7.64 6.64 -2.66
CA GLU A 46 -7.33 5.62 -1.64
C GLU A 46 -6.15 4.74 -2.06
N ALA A 47 -6.09 4.34 -3.34
CA ALA A 47 -4.97 3.54 -3.84
C ALA A 47 -3.64 4.30 -3.87
N GLU A 48 -3.66 5.59 -4.20
CA GLU A 48 -2.47 6.45 -4.13
C GLU A 48 -1.94 6.58 -2.70
N ILE A 49 -2.85 6.71 -1.72
CA ILE A 49 -2.48 6.72 -0.29
C ILE A 49 -1.82 5.40 0.11
N VAL A 50 -2.36 4.26 -0.33
CA VAL A 50 -1.77 2.94 -0.06
C VAL A 50 -0.37 2.83 -0.67
N LEU A 51 -0.18 3.28 -1.91
CA LEU A 51 1.13 3.26 -2.57
C LEU A 51 2.15 4.12 -1.83
N GLU A 52 1.74 5.31 -1.38
CA GLU A 52 2.60 6.21 -0.61
C GLU A 52 2.97 5.62 0.75
N ALA A 53 2.03 4.97 1.44
CA ALA A 53 2.31 4.26 2.68
C ALA A 53 3.33 3.12 2.48
N VAL A 54 3.18 2.33 1.42
CA VAL A 54 4.12 1.26 1.06
C VAL A 54 5.51 1.84 0.73
N ARG A 55 5.57 2.95 -0.02
CA ARG A 55 6.83 3.63 -0.33
C ARG A 55 7.56 4.05 0.95
N ARG A 56 6.86 4.71 1.88
CA ARG A 56 7.44 5.17 3.15
C ARG A 56 7.90 4.01 4.03
N ALA A 57 7.12 2.93 4.11
CA ALA A 57 7.50 1.73 4.86
C ALA A 57 8.76 1.07 4.28
N ASN A 58 8.90 1.03 2.94
CA ASN A 58 10.10 0.53 2.29
C ASN A 58 11.33 1.43 2.55
N GLU A 59 11.14 2.75 2.58
CA GLU A 59 12.22 3.70 2.92
C GLU A 59 12.69 3.56 4.36
N GLU A 60 11.76 3.40 5.30
CA GLU A 60 12.08 3.11 6.70
C GLU A 60 12.87 1.80 6.82
N HIS A 61 12.41 0.74 6.14
CA HIS A 61 13.10 -0.54 6.15
C HIS A 61 14.52 -0.46 5.56
N ALA A 62 14.69 0.27 4.45
CA ALA A 62 15.99 0.47 3.81
C ALA A 62 16.96 1.25 4.72
N ALA A 63 16.47 2.31 5.40
CA ALA A 63 17.27 3.07 6.35
C ALA A 63 17.74 2.21 7.53
N LEU A 64 16.88 1.33 8.05
CA LEU A 64 17.25 0.39 9.12
C LEU A 64 18.31 -0.62 8.68
N LEU A 65 18.22 -1.14 7.45
CA LEU A 65 19.23 -2.05 6.90
C LEU A 65 20.58 -1.35 6.70
N ASP A 66 20.58 -0.09 6.24
CA ASP A 66 21.79 0.70 6.03
C ASP A 66 22.52 0.97 7.37
N VAL A 67 21.77 1.32 8.41
CA VAL A 67 22.30 1.48 9.79
C VAL A 67 22.90 0.17 10.32
N ALA A 68 22.27 -0.97 10.04
CA ALA A 68 22.79 -2.27 10.45
C ALA A 68 24.09 -2.65 9.71
N ALA A 69 24.22 -2.28 8.43
CA ALA A 69 25.42 -2.51 7.62
C ALA A 69 26.60 -1.60 8.01
N HIS A 70 26.32 -0.38 8.50
CA HIS A 70 27.33 0.62 8.88
C HIS A 70 27.69 0.59 10.37
N LYS A 71 27.24 -0.41 11.14
CA LYS A 71 27.66 -0.55 12.53
C LYS A 71 29.17 -0.85 12.55
N PRO A 72 30.03 0.05 13.07
CA PRO A 72 31.45 -0.25 13.17
C PRO A 72 31.59 -1.49 14.05
N ALA A 73 32.42 -2.44 13.60
CA ALA A 73 32.88 -3.52 14.46
C ALA A 73 33.41 -2.85 15.72
N VAL A 74 32.71 -3.02 16.84
CA VAL A 74 33.23 -2.64 18.13
C VAL A 74 34.46 -3.53 18.30
N ASP A 75 35.63 -2.94 18.16
CA ASP A 75 36.90 -3.57 18.51
C ASP A 75 36.77 -4.04 19.96
N THR A 76 36.64 -5.34 20.13
CA THR A 76 36.74 -5.98 21.43
C THR A 76 38.17 -5.76 21.93
N PRO A 77 38.42 -5.00 23.01
CA PRO A 77 39.75 -4.86 23.56
C PRO A 77 40.18 -6.20 24.18
N VAL A 78 41.43 -6.56 23.91
CA VAL A 78 42.18 -7.74 24.37
C VAL A 78 42.11 -7.95 25.88
#